data_AF-A0A925HNA8-F1
#
_entry.id   AF-A0A925HNA8-F1
#
_cell.length_a   1.000
_cell.length_b   1.000
_cell.length_c   1.000
_cell.angle_alpha   90.00
_cell.angle_beta   90.00
_cell.angle_gamma   90.00
#
_symmetry.space_group_name_H-M   'P 1'
#
loop_
_entity.id
_entity.type
_entity.pdbx_description
1 polymer ?
#
loop_
_entity_poly.entity_id
_entity_poly.type
_entity_poly.pdbx_seq_one_letter_code
_entity_poly.pdbx_strand_id
1 'polypeptide(L)'
;MPDAKGNESSNKEAPKDSFSITPPAITMPKGGGAIRGIGEKFTANPVTGTGSMSMPIATSPGRSGFGPQLALSYDSGAGNGPFGLGWNLALPAITRKAGKGLPRYRDDEHSDVFLLSGAEDLVSVLEEHARHGTRVS
;
A
#
# COMPACT_ATOMS: atom_id res chain seq x y z
N MET A 1 -26.41 -14.28 62.64
CA MET A 1 -26.31 -12.84 62.33
C MET A 1 -24.84 -12.46 62.20
N PRO A 2 -24.49 -11.53 61.28
CA PRO A 2 -23.12 -11.21 60.81
C PRO A 2 -22.41 -10.19 61.73
N ASP A 3 -21.16 -9.76 61.47
CA ASP A 3 -20.21 -10.11 60.38
C ASP A 3 -19.01 -10.89 61.01
N ALA A 4 -17.78 -11.01 60.51
CA ALA A 4 -17.01 -10.38 59.42
C ALA A 4 -16.19 -11.49 58.70
N LYS A 5 -15.68 -11.38 57.46
CA LYS A 5 -14.97 -10.29 56.73
C LYS A 5 -13.62 -9.89 57.36
N GLY A 6 -12.50 -9.86 56.64
CA GLY A 6 -12.29 -9.96 55.18
C GLY A 6 -11.83 -8.62 54.62
N ASN A 7 -10.51 -8.39 54.64
CA ASN A 7 -9.78 -7.25 54.09
C ASN A 7 -8.28 -7.64 54.15
N GLU A 8 -7.58 -8.01 53.08
CA GLU A 8 -7.24 -7.21 51.88
C GLU A 8 -6.32 -6.00 52.14
N SER A 9 -5.28 -6.21 52.95
CA SER A 9 -4.11 -5.31 53.01
C SER A 9 -3.38 -5.27 51.67
N SER A 10 -3.87 -4.40 50.79
CA SER A 10 -3.47 -4.22 49.40
C SER A 10 -1.99 -3.88 49.25
N ASN A 11 -1.20 -4.84 48.77
CA ASN A 11 0.16 -4.56 48.29
C ASN A 11 0.06 -3.75 46.98
N LYS A 12 0.18 -2.43 47.10
CA LYS A 12 0.00 -1.49 46.00
C LYS A 12 1.26 -1.39 45.13
N GLU A 13 1.62 -2.49 44.47
CA GLU A 13 2.72 -2.50 43.51
C GLU A 13 2.44 -1.51 42.37
N ALA A 14 3.39 -0.60 42.15
CA ALA A 14 3.33 0.37 41.07
C ALA A 14 3.38 -0.34 39.71
N PRO A 15 2.72 0.20 38.66
CA PRO A 15 2.80 -0.35 37.32
C PRO A 15 4.23 -0.24 36.79
N LYS A 16 4.99 -1.34 36.89
CA LYS A 16 6.23 -1.52 36.15
C LYS A 16 5.85 -1.82 34.71
N ASP A 17 5.78 -0.78 33.88
CA ASP A 17 5.69 -0.93 32.42
C ASP A 17 6.90 -1.72 31.93
N SER A 18 6.69 -3.03 31.75
CA SER A 18 7.73 -3.97 31.40
C SER A 18 7.93 -3.94 29.88
N PHE A 19 8.90 -3.12 29.46
CA PHE A 19 9.44 -3.09 28.09
C PHE A 19 9.98 -4.47 27.70
N SER A 20 9.08 -5.31 27.22
CA SER A 20 9.27 -6.73 26.93
C SER A 20 9.67 -6.90 25.48
N ILE A 21 10.98 -6.75 25.23
CA ILE A 21 11.58 -7.10 23.94
C ILE A 21 11.72 -8.63 23.90
N THR A 22 10.71 -9.31 23.36
CA THR A 22 10.75 -10.76 23.13
C THR A 22 11.87 -11.12 22.16
N PRO A 23 12.88 -11.92 22.56
CA PRO A 23 13.96 -12.31 21.65
C PRO A 23 13.45 -13.26 20.55
N PRO A 24 13.98 -13.17 19.32
CA PRO A 24 13.57 -14.05 18.23
C PRO A 24 13.98 -15.50 18.48
N ALA A 25 13.00 -16.38 18.70
CA ALA A 25 13.24 -17.81 18.91
C ALA A 25 13.30 -18.57 17.57
N ILE A 26 14.37 -19.33 17.35
CA ILE A 26 14.48 -20.22 16.18
C ILE A 26 13.60 -21.44 16.43
N THR A 27 12.54 -21.58 15.63
CA THR A 27 11.63 -22.73 15.67
C THR A 27 11.47 -23.33 14.27
N MET A 28 11.40 -24.65 14.18
CA MET A 28 11.11 -25.32 12.91
C MET A 28 9.64 -25.10 12.52
N PRO A 29 9.33 -24.89 11.22
CA PRO A 29 7.95 -24.86 10.74
C PRO A 29 7.23 -26.16 11.11
N LYS A 30 6.14 -26.05 11.87
CA LYS A 30 5.27 -27.22 12.14
C LYS A 30 4.47 -27.52 10.87
N GLY A 31 4.67 -28.70 10.30
CA GLY A 31 3.99 -29.14 9.08
C GLY A 31 2.47 -29.20 9.24
N GLY A 32 1.74 -28.97 8.15
CA GLY A 32 0.28 -29.03 8.09
C GLY A 32 -0.20 -29.70 6.80
N GLY A 33 -1.43 -30.23 6.82
CA GLY A 33 -2.02 -31.02 5.74
C GLY A 33 -3.23 -30.39 5.04
N ALA A 34 -3.45 -29.09 5.18
CA ALA A 34 -4.58 -28.40 4.56
C ALA A 34 -4.18 -27.78 3.22
N ILE A 35 -4.82 -28.22 2.12
CA ILE A 35 -4.73 -27.53 0.83
C ILE A 35 -5.54 -26.22 0.89
N ARG A 36 -4.97 -25.15 0.35
CA ARG A 36 -5.60 -23.82 0.23
C ARG A 36 -5.47 -23.32 -1.21
N GLY A 37 -6.43 -22.52 -1.66
CA GLY A 37 -6.31 -21.75 -2.90
C GLY A 37 -5.20 -20.70 -2.81
N ILE A 38 -4.91 -20.04 -3.93
CA ILE A 38 -3.81 -19.07 -4.04
C ILE A 38 -4.16 -17.68 -3.48
N GLY A 39 -5.40 -17.47 -3.04
CA GLY A 39 -5.90 -16.19 -2.51
C GLY A 39 -6.57 -15.33 -3.59
N GLU A 40 -7.00 -15.98 -4.66
CA GLU A 40 -7.72 -15.40 -5.78
C GLU A 40 -9.08 -14.80 -5.35
N LYS A 41 -9.44 -13.66 -5.96
CA LYS A 41 -10.72 -12.98 -5.72
C LYS A 41 -11.35 -12.56 -7.04
N PHE A 42 -12.60 -12.94 -7.26
CA PHE A 42 -13.42 -12.49 -8.39
C PHE A 42 -14.51 -11.50 -7.91
N THR A 43 -14.78 -10.47 -8.72
CA THR A 43 -15.81 -9.46 -8.46
C THR A 43 -16.37 -8.92 -9.78
N ALA A 44 -17.69 -8.78 -9.90
CA ALA A 44 -18.29 -8.00 -11.00
C ALA A 44 -18.36 -6.52 -10.62
N ASN A 45 -18.06 -5.63 -11.57
CA ASN A 45 -18.24 -4.19 -11.42
C ASN A 45 -19.63 -3.78 -11.95
N PRO A 46 -20.56 -3.34 -11.08
CA PRO A 46 -21.94 -3.05 -11.49
C PRO A 46 -22.09 -1.74 -12.28
N VAL A 47 -21.06 -0.89 -12.33
CA VAL A 47 -21.09 0.40 -13.05
C VAL A 47 -20.61 0.26 -14.50
N THR A 48 -19.60 -0.58 -14.74
CA THR A 48 -19.04 -0.85 -16.08
C THR A 48 -19.63 -2.11 -16.73
N GLY A 49 -20.22 -3.01 -15.94
CA GLY A 49 -20.60 -4.36 -16.38
C GLY A 49 -19.41 -5.31 -16.57
N THR A 50 -18.18 -4.91 -16.19
CA THR A 50 -16.97 -5.74 -16.39
C THR A 50 -16.80 -6.78 -15.27
N GLY A 51 -16.24 -7.93 -15.63
CA GLY A 51 -15.76 -8.93 -14.67
C GLY A 51 -14.31 -8.67 -14.32
N SER A 52 -14.01 -8.53 -13.03
CA SER A 52 -12.65 -8.30 -12.54
C SER A 52 -12.17 -9.46 -11.67
N MET A 53 -10.88 -9.78 -11.74
CA MET A 53 -10.24 -10.80 -10.89
C MET A 53 -8.90 -10.28 -10.38
N SER A 54 -8.49 -10.68 -9.18
CA SER A 54 -7.14 -10.42 -8.66
C SER A 54 -6.52 -11.72 -8.16
N MET A 55 -5.25 -11.92 -8.50
CA MET A 55 -4.44 -13.08 -8.14
C MET A 55 -3.12 -12.61 -7.52
N PRO A 56 -2.91 -12.78 -6.20
CA PRO A 56 -1.69 -12.32 -5.55
C PRO A 56 -0.48 -13.17 -6.00
N ILE A 57 0.65 -12.50 -6.25
CA ILE A 57 1.91 -13.15 -6.60
C ILE A 57 2.71 -13.31 -5.30
N ALA A 58 2.87 -14.56 -4.85
CA ALA A 58 3.58 -14.87 -3.63
C ALA A 58 5.08 -14.56 -3.75
N THR A 59 5.54 -13.50 -3.06
CA THR A 59 6.95 -13.12 -2.94
C THR A 59 7.50 -13.57 -1.59
N SER A 60 8.81 -13.85 -1.51
CA SER A 60 9.46 -14.18 -0.23
C SER A 60 9.49 -12.94 0.68
N PRO A 61 9.14 -13.05 1.98
CA PRO A 61 9.22 -11.92 2.89
C PRO A 61 10.65 -11.37 2.99
N GLY A 62 10.82 -10.09 2.65
CA GLY A 62 12.09 -9.40 2.81
C GLY A 62 12.34 -8.95 4.25
N ARG A 63 13.48 -8.28 4.49
CA ARG A 63 13.87 -7.81 5.83
C ARG A 63 12.81 -6.88 6.41
N SER A 64 12.40 -7.14 7.65
CA SER A 64 11.32 -6.42 8.35
C SER A 64 9.97 -6.42 7.61
N GLY A 65 9.72 -7.40 6.73
CA GLY A 65 8.51 -7.45 5.89
C GLY A 65 8.55 -6.53 4.66
N PHE A 66 9.63 -5.78 4.43
CA PHE A 66 9.78 -4.94 3.24
C PHE A 66 10.00 -5.80 2.00
N GLY A 67 9.03 -5.79 1.08
CA GLY A 67 9.08 -6.48 -0.19
C GLY A 67 7.96 -6.01 -1.13
N PRO A 68 8.05 -6.32 -2.44
CA PRO A 68 7.03 -5.89 -3.38
C PRO A 68 5.74 -6.68 -3.19
N GLN A 69 4.65 -5.96 -2.91
CA GLN A 69 3.29 -6.51 -2.97
C GLN A 69 2.84 -6.49 -4.43
N LEU A 70 2.69 -7.67 -5.02
CA LEU A 70 2.37 -7.86 -6.43
C LEU A 70 1.10 -8.67 -6.58
N ALA A 71 0.20 -8.25 -7.46
CA ALA A 71 -1.00 -9.01 -7.83
C ALA A 71 -1.30 -8.82 -9.31
N LEU A 72 -1.50 -9.94 -10.01
CA LEU A 72 -2.00 -9.91 -11.37
C LEU A 72 -3.50 -9.61 -11.34
N SER A 73 -3.92 -8.55 -12.03
CA SER A 73 -5.30 -8.08 -12.06
C SER A 73 -5.90 -8.24 -13.44
N TYR A 74 -7.10 -8.78 -13.52
CA TYR A 74 -7.90 -8.90 -14.72
C TYR A 74 -9.06 -7.90 -14.68
N ASP A 75 -9.35 -7.27 -15.81
CA ASP A 75 -10.66 -6.67 -16.09
C ASP A 75 -11.08 -7.04 -17.52
N SER A 76 -12.31 -7.53 -17.70
CA SER A 76 -12.81 -7.97 -19.01
C SER A 76 -12.98 -6.84 -20.04
N GLY A 77 -12.92 -5.57 -19.63
CA GLY A 77 -12.90 -4.39 -20.50
C GLY A 77 -11.50 -3.82 -20.75
N ALA A 78 -10.44 -4.36 -20.13
CA ALA A 78 -9.08 -3.90 -20.34
C ALA A 78 -8.44 -4.45 -21.63
N GLY A 79 -7.51 -3.68 -22.19
CA GLY A 79 -6.82 -4.00 -23.45
C GLY A 79 -5.81 -5.16 -23.34
N ASN A 80 -5.05 -5.36 -24.41
CA ASN A 80 -3.96 -6.35 -24.44
C ASN A 80 -2.68 -5.80 -23.81
N GLY A 81 -1.96 -6.63 -23.06
CA GLY A 81 -0.70 -6.27 -22.41
C GLY A 81 0.29 -7.44 -22.31
N PRO A 82 1.42 -7.28 -21.61
CA PRO A 82 2.47 -8.30 -21.49
C PRO A 82 2.01 -9.63 -20.86
N PHE A 83 0.88 -9.62 -20.16
CA PHE A 83 0.27 -10.78 -19.50
C PHE A 83 -0.98 -11.31 -20.24
N GLY A 84 -1.24 -10.81 -21.46
CA GLY A 84 -2.39 -11.16 -22.29
C GLY A 84 -3.51 -10.11 -22.27
N LEU A 85 -4.67 -10.48 -22.84
CA LEU A 85 -5.86 -9.64 -22.90
C LEU A 85 -6.55 -9.53 -21.54
N GLY A 86 -6.90 -8.32 -21.13
CA GLY A 86 -7.57 -8.02 -19.85
C GLY A 86 -6.65 -8.07 -18.62
N TRP A 87 -5.51 -8.75 -18.71
CA TRP A 87 -4.55 -8.93 -17.62
C TRP A 87 -3.50 -7.82 -17.55
N ASN A 88 -3.31 -7.27 -16.35
CA ASN A 88 -2.26 -6.31 -16.03
C ASN A 88 -1.54 -6.66 -14.71
N LEU A 89 -0.32 -6.17 -14.56
CA LEU A 89 0.39 -6.10 -13.29
C LEU A 89 0.54 -4.62 -12.94
N ALA A 90 -0.25 -4.13 -11.99
CA ALA A 90 -0.21 -2.74 -11.56
C ALA A 90 1.09 -2.46 -10.79
N LEU A 91 1.98 -1.67 -11.40
CA LEU A 91 3.22 -1.20 -10.79
C LEU A 91 3.18 0.34 -10.67
N PRO A 92 3.66 0.93 -9.55
CA PRO A 92 3.79 2.38 -9.44
C PRO A 92 4.69 2.94 -10.55
N ALA A 93 4.19 3.94 -11.28
CA ALA A 93 4.88 4.54 -12.41
C ALA A 93 4.50 6.02 -12.56
N ILE A 94 5.37 6.79 -13.20
CA ILE A 94 5.07 8.14 -13.67
C ILE A 94 5.11 8.11 -15.20
N THR A 95 4.03 8.56 -15.86
CA THR A 95 3.90 8.54 -17.32
C THR A 95 3.46 9.90 -17.87
N ARG A 96 3.69 10.19 -19.15
CA ARG A 96 3.19 11.44 -19.78
C ARG A 96 1.75 11.25 -20.26
N LYS A 97 0.90 12.25 -20.03
CA LYS A 97 -0.54 12.20 -20.33
C LYS A 97 -0.83 12.36 -21.82
N ALA A 98 -1.04 11.25 -22.53
CA ALA A 98 -1.44 11.25 -23.94
C ALA A 98 -2.95 11.50 -24.20
N GLY A 99 -3.79 11.39 -23.17
CA GLY A 99 -5.26 11.40 -23.30
C GLY A 99 -5.91 12.74 -23.66
N LYS A 100 -5.14 13.82 -23.82
CA LYS A 100 -5.61 15.15 -24.28
C LYS A 100 -4.79 15.72 -25.45
N GLY A 101 -3.95 14.89 -26.08
CA GLY A 101 -2.98 15.30 -27.09
C GLY A 101 -1.64 14.58 -26.89
N LEU A 102 -0.78 14.61 -27.91
CA LEU A 102 0.54 13.97 -27.82
C LEU A 102 1.48 14.80 -26.92
N PRO A 103 2.25 14.17 -26.02
CA PRO A 103 3.30 14.85 -25.25
C PRO A 103 4.33 15.51 -26.18
N ARG A 104 4.75 16.73 -25.86
CA ARG A 104 5.68 17.54 -26.67
C ARG A 104 7.14 17.35 -26.30
N TYR A 105 7.45 16.75 -25.13
CA TYR A 105 8.80 16.51 -24.63
C TYR A 105 9.67 17.78 -24.54
N ARG A 106 9.05 18.95 -24.28
CA ARG A 106 9.76 20.21 -24.03
C ARG A 106 9.75 20.49 -22.54
N ASP A 107 10.63 19.79 -21.83
CA ASP A 107 10.63 19.77 -20.37
C ASP A 107 11.02 21.13 -19.77
N ASP A 108 11.87 21.90 -20.47
CA ASP A 108 12.20 23.30 -20.14
C ASP A 108 11.00 24.26 -20.24
N GLU A 109 9.99 23.93 -21.06
CA GLU A 109 8.72 24.67 -21.15
C GLU A 109 7.68 24.15 -20.14
N HIS A 110 7.99 23.12 -19.35
CA HIS A 110 7.03 22.31 -18.59
C HIS A 110 5.82 21.89 -19.45
N SER A 111 6.07 21.45 -20.69
CA SER A 111 5.06 21.38 -21.75
C SER A 111 3.94 20.36 -21.57
N ASP A 112 4.15 19.37 -20.71
CA ASP A 112 3.41 18.11 -20.66
C ASP A 112 2.92 17.82 -19.24
N VAL A 113 1.72 17.26 -19.11
CA VAL A 113 1.19 16.78 -17.82
C VAL A 113 1.66 15.35 -17.58
N PHE A 114 2.06 15.05 -16.34
CA PHE A 114 2.43 13.71 -15.90
C PHE A 114 1.29 13.04 -15.11
N LEU A 115 1.21 11.72 -15.18
CA LEU A 115 0.25 10.89 -14.46
C LEU A 115 0.95 10.04 -13.41
N LEU A 116 0.46 10.03 -12.17
CA LEU A 116 0.84 9.05 -11.15
C LEU A 116 0.00 7.78 -11.30
N SER A 117 0.68 6.64 -11.49
CA SER A 117 0.09 5.30 -11.67
C SER A 117 -1.02 5.23 -12.73
N GLY A 118 -0.98 6.14 -13.72
CA GLY A 118 -1.98 6.26 -14.78
C GLY A 118 -3.33 6.91 -14.38
N ALA A 119 -3.50 7.33 -13.12
CA ALA A 119 -4.79 7.79 -12.59
C ALA A 119 -4.86 9.31 -12.35
N GLU A 120 -3.85 9.90 -11.69
CA GLU A 120 -3.91 11.27 -11.16
C GLU A 120 -2.95 12.22 -11.87
N ASP A 121 -3.42 13.42 -12.23
CA ASP A 121 -2.60 14.47 -12.85
C ASP A 121 -1.65 15.09 -11.82
N LEU A 122 -0.34 14.93 -12.03
CA LEU A 122 0.68 15.57 -11.21
C LEU A 122 0.79 17.07 -11.56
N VAL A 123 0.81 17.90 -10.52
CA VAL A 123 1.00 19.36 -10.59
C VAL A 123 2.27 19.76 -9.86
N SER A 124 2.89 20.85 -10.29
CA SER A 124 4.02 21.44 -9.56
C SER A 124 3.58 21.99 -8.21
N VAL A 125 4.36 21.72 -7.17
CA VAL A 125 4.21 22.39 -5.87
C VAL A 125 4.77 23.80 -5.99
N LEU A 126 4.06 24.78 -5.43
CA LEU A 126 4.57 26.14 -5.32
C LEU A 126 5.67 26.19 -4.23
N GLU A 127 6.92 26.42 -4.63
CA GLU A 127 7.97 26.74 -3.66
C GLU A 127 7.74 28.15 -3.10
N GLU A 128 7.39 28.23 -1.82
CA GLU A 128 7.29 29.51 -1.12
C GLU A 128 8.70 30.09 -0.89
N HIS A 129 9.16 30.88 -1.86
CA HIS A 129 10.34 31.72 -1.71
C HIS A 129 10.12 32.71 -0.55
N ALA A 130 10.56 32.31 0.65
CA ALA A 130 10.46 33.10 1.87
C ALA A 130 11.14 34.47 1.68
N ARG A 131 10.33 35.51 1.44
CA ARG A 131 10.80 36.88 1.27
C ARG A 131 11.28 37.44 2.60
N HIS A 132 12.53 37.10 2.94
CA HIS A 132 13.27 37.71 4.04
C HIS A 132 13.30 39.23 3.84
N GLY A 133 12.48 39.92 4.64
CA GLY A 133 12.31 41.36 4.51
C GLY A 133 13.55 42.12 4.96
N THR A 134 14.37 42.54 4.01
CA THR A 134 15.46 43.49 4.27
C THR A 134 14.89 44.84 4.67
N ARG A 135 14.66 45.02 5.97
CA ARG A 135 14.53 46.35 6.58
C ARG A 135 15.89 47.03 6.53
N VAL A 136 16.12 47.82 5.48
CA VAL A 136 17.08 48.91 5.56
C VAL A 136 16.65 49.89 6.66
N SER A 137 17.64 50.42 7.37
CA SER A 137 17.54 51.33 8.51
C SER A 137 17.17 52.75 8.10
#